data_AF-A0A0S2IWR1-F1
#
_entry.id   AF-A0A0S2IWR1-F1
#
_cell.length_a   1.000
_cell.length_b   1.000
_cell.length_c   1.000
_cell.angle_alpha   90.00
_cell.angle_beta   90.00
_cell.angle_gamma   90.00
#
_symmetry.space_group_name_H-M   'P 1'
#
loop_
_entity.id
_entity.type
_entity.pdbx_description
1 polymer ?
#
loop_
_entity_poly.entity_id
_entity_poly.type
_entity_poly.pdbx_seq_one_letter_code
_entity_poly.pdbx_strand_id
1 'polypeptide(L)'
;MRKKRPEDIQRSKSFLTHRIFYFHFGVEASNIRFIDVSDGIKSRTETNPNLLYSRWLSNTIHHELTHSMDDTMGYWWDPKWVSLNSPSFQYGSYQDGSSPRRFGPNVPLTPFWNPIDGFVSEYATSNFAEDRAEIGAAIQGRQFSYLNQICAVDPIVAAKVRLTIDEMNRFWPYPGAENTAWKRRFNEIQCN
;
A
#
# COMPACT_ATOMS: atom_id res chain seq x y z
N MET A 1 -15.58 -23.80 -25.25
CA MET A 1 -15.30 -22.79 -24.21
C MET A 1 -15.68 -21.41 -24.74
N ARG A 2 -16.67 -20.74 -24.14
CA ARG A 2 -17.12 -19.41 -24.58
C ARG A 2 -16.31 -18.33 -23.84
N LYS A 3 -15.60 -17.46 -24.58
CA LYS A 3 -15.06 -16.21 -24.04
C LYS A 3 -16.22 -15.34 -23.55
N LYS A 4 -16.20 -14.93 -22.27
CA LYS A 4 -17.13 -13.92 -21.75
C LYS A 4 -16.80 -12.54 -22.33
N ARG A 5 -17.83 -11.76 -22.64
CA ARG A 5 -17.75 -10.45 -23.28
C ARG A 5 -17.70 -9.33 -22.21
N PRO A 6 -17.21 -8.12 -22.56
CA PRO A 6 -16.96 -7.02 -21.61
C PRO A 6 -18.18 -6.53 -20.81
N GLU A 7 -19.40 -6.89 -21.22
CA GLU A 7 -20.64 -6.53 -20.54
C GLU A 7 -20.93 -7.24 -19.18
N ASP A 8 -20.11 -8.21 -18.75
CA ASP A 8 -20.32 -8.95 -17.49
C ASP A 8 -19.71 -8.25 -16.23
N ILE A 9 -19.25 -7.01 -16.34
CA ILE A 9 -18.68 -6.25 -15.20
C ILE A 9 -19.82 -5.61 -14.38
N GLN A 10 -20.21 -6.24 -13.27
CA GLN A 10 -21.10 -5.62 -12.29
C GLN A 10 -20.37 -4.53 -11.49
N ARG A 11 -20.68 -3.26 -11.77
CA ARG A 11 -20.35 -2.13 -10.89
C ARG A 11 -21.39 -2.01 -9.78
N SER A 12 -21.04 -2.30 -8.54
CA SER A 12 -21.91 -1.98 -7.40
C SER A 12 -21.73 -0.50 -7.02
N LYS A 13 -22.75 0.32 -7.29
CA LYS A 13 -22.87 1.64 -6.65
C LYS A 13 -23.56 1.43 -5.30
N SER A 14 -22.83 1.62 -4.20
CA SER A 14 -23.44 1.72 -2.87
C SER A 14 -23.38 3.17 -2.41
N PHE A 15 -24.54 3.82 -2.39
CA PHE A 15 -24.80 5.05 -1.65
C PHE A 15 -25.11 4.68 -0.18
N LEU A 16 -24.80 5.62 0.73
CA LEU A 16 -25.24 5.74 2.13
C LEU A 16 -24.28 5.23 3.23
N THR A 17 -23.66 6.22 3.88
CA THR A 17 -23.60 6.48 5.34
C THR A 17 -23.43 5.28 6.29
N HIS A 18 -22.30 5.31 7.03
CA HIS A 18 -22.02 4.60 8.28
C HIS A 18 -22.12 3.06 8.24
N ARG A 19 -21.07 2.36 7.77
CA ARG A 19 -20.83 0.95 8.13
C ARG A 19 -19.34 0.66 8.29
N ILE A 20 -19.02 0.05 9.42
CA ILE A 20 -17.78 -0.68 9.69
C ILE A 20 -17.69 -1.82 8.67
N PHE A 21 -16.57 -1.95 7.98
CA PHE A 21 -16.33 -3.07 7.07
C PHE A 21 -15.49 -4.12 7.80
N TYR A 22 -16.04 -5.33 7.96
CA TYR A 22 -15.26 -6.52 8.32
C TYR A 22 -14.83 -7.21 7.04
N PHE A 23 -13.54 -7.51 6.90
CA PHE A 23 -13.01 -8.38 5.85
C PHE A 23 -12.86 -9.80 6.41
N HIS A 24 -13.57 -10.75 5.82
CA HIS A 24 -13.40 -12.18 6.05
C HIS A 24 -13.16 -12.82 4.67
N PHE A 25 -11.97 -13.38 4.46
CA PHE A 25 -11.62 -14.03 3.20
C PHE A 25 -11.89 -15.54 3.32
N GLY A 26 -13.01 -15.96 2.75
CA GLY A 26 -13.37 -17.37 2.60
C GLY A 26 -12.65 -18.03 1.40
N VAL A 27 -12.41 -19.33 1.53
CA VAL A 27 -11.62 -20.19 0.64
C VAL A 27 -12.42 -20.57 -0.62
N GLU A 28 -12.82 -19.64 -1.49
CA GLU A 28 -13.27 -20.00 -2.85
C GLU A 28 -12.93 -18.93 -3.89
N ALA A 29 -12.09 -19.32 -4.86
CA ALA A 29 -11.49 -18.50 -5.92
C ALA A 29 -12.45 -18.11 -7.07
N SER A 30 -13.72 -17.81 -6.80
CA SER A 30 -14.74 -17.58 -7.85
C SER A 30 -15.32 -16.17 -7.92
N ASN A 31 -14.93 -15.25 -7.03
CA ASN A 31 -15.48 -13.89 -7.02
C ASN A 31 -14.38 -12.83 -7.01
N ILE A 32 -13.84 -12.51 -8.19
CA ILE A 32 -12.99 -11.32 -8.36
C ILE A 32 -13.89 -10.08 -8.16
N ARG A 33 -13.84 -9.50 -6.96
CA ARG A 33 -14.46 -8.20 -6.67
C ARG A 33 -13.44 -7.12 -6.95
N PHE A 34 -13.63 -6.40 -8.05
CA PHE A 34 -12.88 -5.17 -8.32
C PHE A 34 -13.40 -4.07 -7.39
N ILE A 35 -12.61 -3.73 -6.36
CA ILE A 35 -12.84 -2.53 -5.57
C ILE A 35 -12.14 -1.38 -6.31
N ASP A 36 -12.90 -0.67 -7.13
CA ASP A 36 -12.51 0.65 -7.63
C ASP A 36 -12.62 1.64 -6.46
N VAL A 37 -11.52 1.85 -5.73
CA VAL A 37 -11.41 2.96 -4.79
C VAL A 37 -11.29 4.23 -5.61
N SER A 38 -12.45 4.70 -6.08
CA SER A 38 -12.57 5.83 -7.00
C SER A 38 -11.70 7.00 -6.56
N ASP A 39 -11.08 7.66 -7.54
CA ASP A 39 -10.46 8.99 -7.44
C ASP A 39 -11.33 10.01 -6.68
N GLY A 40 -12.64 9.79 -6.54
CA GLY A 40 -13.54 10.60 -5.72
C GLY A 40 -13.29 10.55 -4.20
N ILE A 41 -12.83 9.43 -3.63
CA ILE A 41 -12.41 9.40 -2.21
C ILE A 41 -11.08 10.12 -2.07
N LYS A 42 -10.14 9.89 -3.00
CA LYS A 42 -8.84 10.55 -3.05
C LYS A 42 -8.95 12.08 -3.24
N SER A 43 -9.69 12.55 -4.25
CA SER A 43 -9.80 13.97 -4.62
C SER A 43 -10.55 14.81 -3.58
N ARG A 44 -11.63 14.28 -3.00
CA ARG A 44 -12.35 14.95 -1.91
C ARG A 44 -11.46 15.23 -0.70
N THR A 45 -10.50 14.34 -0.46
CA THR A 45 -9.56 14.45 0.64
C THR A 45 -8.37 15.36 0.28
N GLU A 46 -8.03 15.53 -1.02
CA GLU A 46 -7.01 16.49 -1.50
C GLU A 46 -7.49 17.92 -1.33
N THR A 47 -8.79 18.15 -1.50
CA THR A 47 -9.44 19.44 -1.27
C THR A 47 -9.82 19.70 0.19
N ASN A 48 -9.82 18.69 1.06
CA ASN A 48 -10.16 18.85 2.47
C ASN A 48 -9.34 17.91 3.38
N PRO A 49 -8.24 18.39 3.98
CA PRO A 49 -7.39 17.60 4.86
C PRO A 49 -8.06 17.17 6.18
N ASN A 50 -9.21 17.75 6.55
CA ASN A 50 -9.96 17.36 7.76
C ASN A 50 -10.74 16.05 7.60
N LEU A 51 -10.78 15.46 6.41
CA LEU A 51 -11.39 14.15 6.16
C LEU A 51 -10.44 13.00 6.58
N LEU A 52 -9.99 13.03 7.84
CA LEU A 52 -9.13 11.99 8.43
C LEU A 52 -9.67 10.59 8.13
N TYR A 53 -10.97 10.37 8.31
CA TYR A 53 -11.63 9.09 8.03
C TYR A 53 -11.39 8.57 6.61
N SER A 54 -11.44 9.44 5.59
CA SER A 54 -11.21 9.06 4.19
C SER A 54 -9.75 8.72 3.91
N ARG A 55 -8.80 9.35 4.60
CA ARG A 55 -7.38 9.02 4.52
C ARG A 55 -7.10 7.64 5.13
N TRP A 56 -7.63 7.37 6.33
CA TRP A 56 -7.53 6.06 6.97
C TRP A 56 -8.12 4.97 6.08
N LEU A 57 -9.33 5.19 5.58
CA LEU A 57 -10.01 4.23 4.70
C LEU A 57 -9.23 3.94 3.41
N SER A 58 -8.69 4.98 2.75
CA SER A 58 -7.88 4.80 1.55
C SER A 58 -6.62 3.97 1.86
N ASN A 59 -5.90 4.27 2.94
CA ASN A 59 -4.72 3.50 3.33
C ASN A 59 -5.07 2.04 3.60
N THR A 60 -6.09 1.78 4.43
CA THR A 60 -6.52 0.44 4.77
C THR A 60 -6.92 -0.36 3.54
N ILE A 61 -7.68 0.21 2.59
CA ILE A 61 -8.05 -0.55 1.39
C ILE A 61 -6.82 -0.90 0.55
N HIS A 62 -5.91 0.03 0.32
CA HIS A 62 -4.70 -0.27 -0.47
C HIS A 62 -3.74 -1.22 0.25
N HIS A 63 -3.72 -1.17 1.58
CA HIS A 63 -2.99 -2.11 2.43
C HIS A 63 -3.51 -3.55 2.23
N GLU A 64 -4.82 -3.77 2.40
CA GLU A 64 -5.43 -5.09 2.21
C GLU A 64 -5.36 -5.59 0.74
N LEU A 65 -5.42 -4.67 -0.23
CA LEU A 65 -5.21 -5.02 -1.64
C LEU A 65 -3.77 -5.49 -1.90
N THR A 66 -2.79 -4.96 -1.18
CA THR A 66 -1.40 -5.40 -1.28
C THR A 66 -1.22 -6.80 -0.70
N HIS A 67 -1.82 -7.08 0.46
CA HIS A 67 -1.90 -8.45 1.00
C HIS A 67 -2.53 -9.43 -0.01
N SER A 68 -3.63 -9.03 -0.64
CA SER A 68 -4.29 -9.86 -1.66
C SER A 68 -3.41 -10.13 -2.89
N MET A 69 -2.63 -9.13 -3.31
CA MET A 69 -1.64 -9.29 -4.38
C MET A 69 -0.53 -10.26 -3.97
N ASP A 70 0.03 -10.06 -2.77
CA ASP A 70 1.11 -10.90 -2.25
C ASP A 70 0.67 -12.36 -2.10
N ASP A 71 -0.60 -12.62 -1.78
CA ASP A 71 -1.20 -13.95 -1.75
C ASP A 71 -1.31 -14.59 -3.10
N THR A 72 -1.87 -13.84 -4.06
CA THR A 72 -2.04 -14.33 -5.42
C THR A 72 -0.68 -14.62 -6.07
N MET A 73 0.34 -13.84 -5.76
CA MET A 73 1.67 -13.92 -6.38
C MET A 73 2.67 -14.78 -5.60
N GLY A 74 2.35 -15.17 -4.36
CA GLY A 74 3.24 -15.95 -3.50
C GLY A 74 4.40 -15.16 -2.91
N TYR A 75 4.25 -13.85 -2.68
CA TYR A 75 5.30 -12.97 -2.15
C TYR A 75 5.39 -12.92 -0.61
N TRP A 76 4.50 -13.58 0.12
CA TRP A 76 4.46 -13.61 1.60
C TRP A 76 5.75 -14.08 2.30
N TRP A 77 6.71 -14.65 1.57
CA TRP A 77 7.98 -15.13 2.09
C TRP A 77 9.16 -14.80 1.17
N ASP A 78 9.07 -13.73 0.37
CA ASP A 78 10.11 -13.40 -0.60
C ASP A 78 11.46 -13.11 0.09
N PRO A 79 12.49 -13.97 -0.08
CA PRO A 79 13.81 -13.74 0.51
C PRO A 79 14.46 -12.47 -0.03
N LYS A 80 14.10 -12.02 -1.26
CA LYS A 80 14.60 -10.76 -1.81
C LYS A 80 14.15 -9.59 -0.95
N TRP A 81 12.89 -9.56 -0.52
CA TRP A 81 12.39 -8.52 0.38
C TRP A 81 13.13 -8.53 1.73
N VAL A 82 13.28 -9.70 2.34
CA VAL A 82 13.99 -9.83 3.62
C VAL A 82 15.44 -9.33 3.51
N SER A 83 16.11 -9.63 2.38
CA SER A 83 17.50 -9.22 2.15
C SER A 83 17.71 -7.71 2.04
N LEU A 84 16.64 -6.93 1.83
CA LEU A 84 16.72 -5.47 1.80
C LEU A 84 16.82 -4.87 3.20
N ASN A 85 16.32 -5.55 4.23
CA ASN A 85 16.40 -5.08 5.60
C ASN A 85 17.86 -5.09 6.10
N SER A 86 18.15 -4.26 7.11
CA SER A 86 19.42 -4.36 7.82
C SER A 86 19.63 -5.80 8.33
N PRO A 87 20.83 -6.39 8.21
CA PRO A 87 21.09 -7.75 8.71
C PRO A 87 20.83 -7.93 10.21
N SER A 88 20.88 -6.84 10.98
CA SER A 88 20.60 -6.85 12.42
C SER A 88 19.11 -6.68 12.76
N PHE A 89 18.26 -6.41 11.77
CA PHE A 89 16.84 -6.18 12.00
C PHE A 89 16.09 -7.52 12.08
N GLN A 90 15.19 -7.62 13.06
CA GLN A 90 14.24 -8.73 13.18
C GLN A 90 12.83 -8.18 13.35
N TYR A 91 11.88 -8.69 12.57
CA TYR A 91 10.47 -8.32 12.73
C TYR A 91 9.95 -8.61 14.15
N GLY A 92 9.11 -7.73 14.67
CA GLY A 92 8.53 -7.85 16.01
C GLY A 92 9.51 -7.55 17.16
N SER A 93 10.79 -7.26 16.86
CA SER A 93 11.77 -6.84 17.88
C SER A 93 11.59 -5.39 18.33
N TYR A 94 10.74 -4.64 17.62
CA TYR A 94 10.59 -3.21 17.78
C TYR A 94 9.30 -2.89 18.56
N GLN A 95 9.43 -2.05 19.59
CA GLN A 95 8.32 -1.66 20.45
C GLN A 95 7.68 -0.38 19.94
N ASP A 96 6.34 -0.33 19.90
CA ASP A 96 5.62 0.88 19.51
C ASP A 96 5.99 2.07 20.42
N GLY A 97 6.30 3.20 19.79
CA GLY A 97 6.82 4.42 20.41
C GLY A 97 8.30 4.37 20.80
N SER A 98 9.06 3.30 20.52
CA SER A 98 10.48 3.19 20.90
C SER A 98 11.45 3.73 19.86
N SER A 99 10.94 4.39 18.81
CA SER A 99 11.78 4.88 17.73
C SER A 99 12.91 5.80 18.18
N PRO A 100 14.16 5.55 17.73
CA PRO A 100 15.26 6.47 17.97
C PRO A 100 15.01 7.82 17.28
N ARG A 101 14.23 7.85 16.20
CA ARG A 101 13.88 9.07 15.47
C ARG A 101 12.71 9.84 16.12
N ARG A 102 12.04 9.28 17.14
CA ARG A 102 10.87 9.89 17.81
C ARG A 102 11.15 11.24 18.47
N PHE A 103 12.38 11.48 18.87
CA PHE A 103 12.82 12.73 19.49
C PHE A 103 13.58 13.64 18.53
N GLY A 104 13.61 13.29 17.24
CA GLY A 104 14.26 14.09 16.21
C GLY A 104 13.49 15.38 15.90
N PRO A 105 14.15 16.38 15.28
CA PRO A 105 13.44 17.52 14.73
C PRO A 105 12.48 17.04 13.62
N ASN A 106 11.25 17.56 13.61
CA ASN A 106 10.23 17.31 12.58
C ASN A 106 9.56 15.92 12.58
N VAL A 107 9.41 15.24 13.73
CA VAL A 107 8.58 14.03 13.79
C VAL A 107 7.12 14.36 13.47
N PRO A 108 6.56 13.83 12.37
CA PRO A 108 5.16 14.05 12.01
C PRO A 108 4.22 13.38 13.03
N LEU A 109 3.07 14.01 13.32
CA LEU A 109 1.98 13.39 14.10
C LEU A 109 1.15 12.41 13.26
N THR A 110 1.81 11.50 12.53
CA THR A 110 1.16 10.49 11.68
C THR A 110 1.85 9.13 11.87
N PRO A 111 1.10 8.01 11.84
CA PRO A 111 1.70 6.67 11.90
C PRO A 111 2.67 6.35 10.76
N PHE A 112 2.53 7.04 9.62
CA PHE A 112 3.41 6.93 8.45
C PHE A 112 4.45 8.05 8.49
N TRP A 113 5.68 7.74 8.91
CA TRP A 113 6.69 8.77 9.23
C TRP A 113 8.16 8.36 9.11
N ASN A 114 8.47 7.12 8.72
CA ASN A 114 9.84 6.55 8.65
C ASN A 114 10.57 6.51 10.01
N PRO A 115 10.11 5.64 10.94
CA PRO A 115 10.62 5.59 12.31
C PRO A 115 12.04 5.03 12.45
N ILE A 116 12.46 4.15 11.55
CA ILE A 116 13.80 3.57 11.47
C ILE A 116 14.15 3.29 10.00
N ASP A 117 15.43 3.10 9.73
CA ASP A 117 15.96 2.76 8.41
C ASP A 117 15.20 1.57 7.82
N GLY A 118 14.70 1.73 6.60
CA GLY A 118 14.00 0.70 5.85
C GLY A 118 12.50 0.55 6.12
N PHE A 119 11.91 1.29 7.06
CA PHE A 119 10.49 1.13 7.42
C PHE A 119 9.74 2.45 7.32
N VAL A 120 8.51 2.42 6.82
CA VAL A 120 7.70 3.63 6.60
C VAL A 120 6.77 3.96 7.77
N SER A 121 6.48 2.99 8.64
CA SER A 121 5.68 3.14 9.86
C SER A 121 6.21 2.20 10.95
N GLU A 122 5.80 2.43 12.20
CA GLU A 122 6.15 1.50 13.29
C GLU A 122 5.41 0.17 13.13
N TYR A 123 4.19 0.22 12.59
CA TYR A 123 3.41 -0.97 12.27
C TYR A 123 4.10 -1.89 11.25
N ALA A 124 4.78 -1.31 10.25
CA ALA A 124 5.59 -2.05 9.28
C ALA A 124 6.74 -2.86 9.92
N THR A 125 7.16 -2.54 11.14
CA THR A 125 8.20 -3.31 11.86
C THR A 125 7.68 -4.59 12.50
N SER A 126 6.35 -4.75 12.59
CA SER A 126 5.72 -5.84 13.33
C SER A 126 5.92 -7.20 12.67
N ASN A 127 5.74 -7.29 11.35
CA ASN A 127 5.97 -8.50 10.57
C ASN A 127 6.19 -8.18 9.09
N PHE A 128 6.65 -9.20 8.36
CA PHE A 128 6.98 -9.13 6.94
C PHE A 128 5.81 -8.65 6.07
N ALA A 129 4.60 -9.15 6.33
CA ALA A 129 3.45 -8.84 5.52
C ALA A 129 3.03 -7.38 5.69
N GLU A 130 3.00 -6.88 6.92
CA GLU A 130 2.61 -5.48 7.19
C GLU A 130 3.62 -4.50 6.59
N ASP A 131 4.91 -4.83 6.58
CA ASP A 131 5.93 -4.03 5.93
C ASP A 131 5.66 -3.84 4.44
N ARG A 132 5.37 -4.94 3.75
CA ARG A 132 5.01 -4.92 2.33
C ARG A 132 3.71 -4.16 2.08
N ALA A 133 2.69 -4.42 2.89
CA ALA A 133 1.38 -3.82 2.74
C ALA A 133 1.39 -2.31 3.01
N GLU A 134 2.19 -1.83 3.96
CA GLU A 134 2.36 -0.39 4.22
C GLU A 134 3.08 0.32 3.06
N ILE A 135 4.07 -0.31 2.44
CA ILE A 135 4.72 0.21 1.23
C ILE A 135 3.74 0.25 0.05
N GLY A 136 3.03 -0.86 -0.22
CA GLY A 136 2.03 -0.92 -1.30
C GLY A 136 0.88 0.06 -1.12
N ALA A 137 0.40 0.21 0.12
CA ALA A 137 -0.60 1.19 0.49
C ALA A 137 -0.12 2.62 0.23
N ALA A 138 1.13 2.92 0.58
CA ALA A 138 1.70 4.24 0.40
C ALA A 138 1.91 4.62 -1.07
N ILE A 139 2.30 3.65 -1.91
CA ILE A 139 2.43 3.85 -3.35
C ILE A 139 1.08 4.29 -3.92
N GLN A 140 0.01 3.53 -3.69
CA GLN A 140 -1.30 3.78 -4.31
C GLN A 140 -2.12 4.85 -3.61
N GLY A 141 -1.94 4.99 -2.30
CA GLY A 141 -2.72 5.85 -1.42
C GLY A 141 -2.34 7.33 -1.47
N ARG A 142 -2.64 8.03 -0.37
CA ARG A 142 -2.42 9.48 -0.24
C ARG A 142 -1.02 9.82 0.27
N GLN A 143 -0.29 8.83 0.76
CA GLN A 143 1.03 8.99 1.35
C GLN A 143 2.14 9.05 0.30
N PHE A 144 1.86 8.83 -0.99
CA PHE A 144 2.87 8.74 -2.05
C PHE A 144 3.85 9.94 -2.07
N SER A 145 3.36 11.16 -1.82
CA SER A 145 4.21 12.36 -1.78
C SER A 145 5.16 12.35 -0.59
N TYR A 146 4.70 11.85 0.56
CA TYR A 146 5.54 11.64 1.73
C TYR A 146 6.47 10.43 1.57
N LEU A 147 6.03 9.38 0.87
CA LEU A 147 6.88 8.24 0.49
C LEU A 147 8.07 8.71 -0.36
N ASN A 148 7.86 9.64 -1.30
CA ASN A 148 8.96 10.25 -2.06
C ASN A 148 9.96 10.99 -1.16
N GLN A 149 9.49 11.67 -0.11
CA GLN A 149 10.36 12.33 0.88
C GLN A 149 11.18 11.32 1.68
N ILE A 150 10.56 10.20 2.09
CA ILE A 150 11.24 9.11 2.78
C ILE A 150 12.32 8.50 1.85
N CYS A 151 11.97 8.17 0.61
CA CYS A 151 12.90 7.59 -0.35
C CYS A 151 14.12 8.48 -0.62
N ALA A 152 13.97 9.81 -0.53
CA ALA A 152 15.08 10.73 -0.72
C ALA A 152 16.16 10.64 0.38
N VAL A 153 15.83 10.10 1.55
CA VAL A 153 16.74 10.00 2.71
C VAL A 153 16.97 8.57 3.19
N ASP A 154 16.13 7.61 2.77
CA ASP A 154 16.20 6.21 3.17
C ASP A 154 16.31 5.28 1.95
N PRO A 155 17.53 4.88 1.56
CA PRO A 155 17.76 4.07 0.37
C PRO A 155 17.20 2.64 0.50
N ILE A 156 16.99 2.13 1.72
CA ILE A 156 16.38 0.81 1.95
C ILE A 156 14.89 0.88 1.61
N VAL A 157 14.20 1.92 2.08
CA VAL A 157 12.80 2.16 1.67
C VAL A 157 12.72 2.35 0.15
N ALA A 158 13.63 3.10 -0.46
CA ALA A 158 13.64 3.27 -1.92
C ALA A 158 13.81 1.93 -2.67
N ALA A 159 14.68 1.03 -2.17
CA ALA A 159 14.84 -0.30 -2.74
C ALA A 159 13.56 -1.16 -2.62
N LYS A 160 12.90 -1.12 -1.45
CA LYS A 160 11.62 -1.81 -1.23
C LYS A 160 10.53 -1.30 -2.16
N VAL A 161 10.40 0.03 -2.30
CA VAL A 161 9.42 0.65 -3.20
C VAL A 161 9.62 0.21 -4.65
N ARG A 162 10.86 0.21 -5.15
CA ARG A 162 11.18 -0.26 -6.51
C ARG A 162 10.79 -1.72 -6.70
N LEU A 163 11.12 -2.58 -5.72
CA LEU A 163 10.73 -3.97 -5.74
C LEU A 163 9.21 -4.15 -5.81
N THR A 164 8.46 -3.43 -4.97
CA THR A 164 7.00 -3.48 -4.96
C THR A 164 6.41 -2.98 -6.28
N ILE A 165 6.93 -1.92 -6.89
CA ILE A 165 6.47 -1.44 -8.20
C ILE A 165 6.71 -2.50 -9.28
N ASP A 166 7.87 -3.14 -9.30
CA ASP A 166 8.17 -4.22 -10.25
C ASP A 166 7.22 -5.42 -10.10
N GLU A 167 6.85 -5.74 -8.85
CA GLU A 167 5.92 -6.82 -8.52
C GLU A 167 4.49 -6.46 -8.89
N MET A 168 4.02 -5.26 -8.56
CA MET A 168 2.70 -4.77 -8.98
C MET A 168 2.59 -4.68 -10.51
N ASN A 169 3.68 -4.35 -11.22
CA ASN A 169 3.71 -4.36 -12.67
C ASN A 169 3.55 -5.77 -13.25
N ARG A 170 4.13 -6.79 -12.60
CA ARG A 170 3.97 -8.21 -12.95
C ARG A 170 2.58 -8.74 -12.62
N PHE A 171 2.00 -8.33 -11.50
CA PHE A 171 0.63 -8.69 -11.10
C PHE A 171 -0.44 -8.13 -12.06
N TRP A 172 -0.22 -6.93 -12.60
CA TRP A 172 -1.15 -6.27 -13.53
C TRP A 172 -0.53 -6.01 -14.91
N PRO A 173 -0.36 -7.04 -15.76
CA PRO A 173 0.32 -6.95 -17.05
C PRO A 173 -0.64 -6.72 -18.23
N TYR A 174 -1.81 -6.12 -18.00
CA TYR A 174 -2.84 -5.97 -19.04
C TYR A 174 -2.54 -4.79 -19.99
N PRO A 175 -2.41 -5.02 -21.31
CA PRO A 175 -2.25 -3.95 -22.29
C PRO A 175 -3.44 -2.99 -22.30
N GLY A 176 -3.19 -1.69 -22.45
CA GLY A 176 -4.23 -0.65 -22.41
C GLY A 176 -4.51 -0.12 -21.00
N ALA A 177 -3.86 -0.66 -19.96
CA ALA A 177 -3.99 -0.19 -18.59
C ALA A 177 -2.98 0.92 -18.21
N GLU A 178 -2.15 1.40 -19.14
CA GLU A 178 -1.05 2.34 -18.90
C GLU A 178 -1.56 3.67 -18.34
N ASN A 179 -2.77 4.08 -18.73
CA ASN A 179 -3.41 5.31 -18.28
C ASN A 179 -4.29 5.15 -17.03
N THR A 180 -4.33 3.96 -16.43
CA THR A 180 -5.05 3.75 -15.16
C THR A 180 -4.39 4.56 -14.05
N ALA A 181 -5.18 4.97 -13.05
CA ALA A 181 -4.67 5.66 -11.87
C ALA A 181 -3.54 4.87 -11.20
N TRP A 182 -3.66 3.54 -11.19
CA TRP A 182 -2.67 2.61 -10.66
C TRP A 182 -1.30 2.72 -11.33
N LYS A 183 -1.27 2.67 -12.68
CA LYS A 183 -0.02 2.75 -13.46
C LYS A 183 0.54 4.17 -13.50
N ARG A 184 -0.31 5.20 -13.55
CA ARG A 184 0.14 6.60 -13.45
C ARG A 184 0.90 6.84 -12.16
N ARG A 185 0.42 6.27 -11.05
CA ARG A 185 1.03 6.44 -9.75
C ARG A 185 2.47 5.93 -9.69
N PHE A 186 2.77 4.82 -10.34
CA PHE A 186 4.15 4.30 -10.41
C PHE A 186 5.13 5.29 -11.02
N ASN A 187 4.67 6.07 -11.99
CA ASN A 187 5.49 7.09 -12.64
C ASN A 187 5.67 8.35 -11.79
N GLU A 188 4.82 8.57 -10.79
CA GLU A 188 4.90 9.71 -9.85
C GLU A 188 5.77 9.41 -8.63
N ILE A 189 6.10 8.14 -8.41
CA ILE A 189 7.04 7.73 -7.37
C ILE A 189 8.47 8.07 -7.80
N GLN A 190 9.21 8.72 -6.92
CA GLN A 190 10.57 9.24 -7.16
C GLN A 190 11.62 8.55 -6.29
N CYS A 191 11.49 7.23 -6.12
CA CYS A 191 12.40 6.40 -5.33
C CYS A 191 13.50 5.82 -6.24
N ASN A 192 14.50 6.66 -6.60
CA ASN A 192 15.63 6.29 -7.47
C ASN A 192 16.74 5.54 -6.71
#